data_AF-A0ABD1AJ43-F1
#
_entry.id   AF-A0ABD1AJ43-F1
#
_cell.length_a   1.000
_cell.length_b   1.000
_cell.length_c   1.000
_cell.angle_alpha   90.00
_cell.angle_beta   90.00
_cell.angle_gamma   90.00
#
_symmetry.space_group_name_H-M   'P 1'
#
loop_
_entity.id
_entity.type
_entity.pdbx_description
1 polymer ?
#
loop_
_entity_poly.entity_id
_entity_poly.type
_entity_poly.pdbx_seq_one_letter_code
_entity_poly.pdbx_strand_id
1 'polypeptide(L)'
;MRTAVGVYAVKRYFNFEQVKSDKLRLIVECVDIGCPWRAYGLVVEGGSESIEIRTATLMHTCDVAMRSGYGKRDSAKVIAEVLRSKYSNGKEGPMAADVPAIVLDELKVSVRVAR
;
A
#
# COMPACT_ATOMS: atom_id res chain seq x y z
N MET A 1 -9.99 -1.29 -2.79
CA MET A 1 -8.81 -2.03 -3.29
C MET A 1 -7.48 -1.27 -3.21
N ARG A 2 -7.37 0.01 -3.63
CA ARG A 2 -6.11 0.79 -3.54
C ARG A 2 -5.45 0.73 -2.15
N THR A 3 -6.27 0.68 -1.11
CA THR A 3 -5.82 0.53 0.29
C THR A 3 -5.15 -0.82 0.57
N ALA A 4 -5.66 -1.94 0.04
CA ALA A 4 -5.08 -3.27 0.32
C ALA A 4 -3.70 -3.44 -0.32
N VAL A 5 -3.57 -3.03 -1.59
CA VAL A 5 -2.27 -2.99 -2.28
C VAL A 5 -1.33 -1.97 -1.61
N GLY A 6 -1.85 -0.81 -1.18
CA GLY A 6 -1.11 0.16 -0.38
C GLY A 6 -0.55 -0.42 0.91
N VAL A 7 -1.37 -1.10 1.71
CA VAL A 7 -0.94 -1.78 2.95
C VAL A 7 0.13 -2.83 2.65
N TYR A 8 -0.05 -3.63 1.60
CA TYR A 8 0.93 -4.61 1.16
C TYR A 8 2.28 -3.97 0.79
N ALA A 9 2.24 -2.84 0.09
CA ALA A 9 3.39 -2.11 -0.40
C ALA A 9 4.19 -1.44 0.73
N VAL A 10 3.50 -0.77 1.65
CA VAL A 10 4.10 -0.19 2.86
C VAL A 10 4.79 -1.27 3.70
N LYS A 11 4.11 -2.40 3.95
CA LYS A 11 4.69 -3.51 4.73
C LYS A 11 5.94 -4.15 4.08
N ARG A 12 6.17 -3.91 2.79
CA ARG A 12 7.30 -4.46 2.02
C ARG A 12 8.24 -3.40 1.46
N TYR A 13 8.10 -2.15 1.92
CA TYR A 13 8.99 -1.04 1.60
C TYR A 13 9.13 -0.76 0.11
N PHE A 14 8.01 -0.66 -0.61
CA PHE A 14 8.02 -0.25 -2.02
C PHE A 14 6.82 0.60 -2.41
N ASN A 15 6.94 1.32 -3.53
CA ASN A 15 5.86 2.03 -4.20
C ASN A 15 5.49 1.33 -5.50
N PHE A 16 4.25 1.53 -5.92
CA PHE A 16 3.73 1.03 -7.18
C PHE A 16 3.03 2.14 -7.95
N GLU A 17 2.96 1.96 -9.26
CA GLU A 17 2.13 2.76 -10.16
C GLU A 17 0.88 1.99 -10.53
N GLN A 18 -0.22 2.71 -10.65
CA GLN A 18 -1.47 2.16 -11.15
C GLN A 18 -1.53 2.43 -12.66
N VAL A 19 -1.02 1.47 -13.44
CA VAL A 19 -0.91 1.58 -14.89
C VAL A 19 -2.27 1.61 -15.56
N LYS A 20 -3.24 0.87 -14.99
CA LYS A 20 -4.63 0.94 -15.44
C LYS A 20 -5.59 0.66 -14.29
N SER A 21 -6.57 1.54 -14.17
CA SER A 21 -7.79 1.29 -13.42
C SER A 21 -8.95 1.57 -14.35
N ASP A 22 -9.76 0.56 -14.62
CA ASP A 22 -11.10 0.79 -15.15
C ASP A 22 -12.10 0.09 -14.21
N LYS A 23 -13.39 0.14 -14.55
CA LYS A 23 -14.45 -0.45 -13.71
C LYS A 23 -14.33 -1.97 -13.57
N LEU A 24 -13.49 -2.63 -14.36
CA LEU A 24 -13.42 -4.08 -14.45
C LEU A 24 -12.06 -4.65 -14.08
N ARG A 25 -10.97 -3.89 -14.21
CA ARG A 25 -9.61 -4.37 -13.89
C ARG A 25 -8.75 -3.39 -13.13
N LEU A 26 -7.81 -3.96 -12.39
CA LEU A 26 -6.68 -3.28 -11.77
C LEU A 26 -5.37 -3.87 -12.30
N ILE A 27 -4.48 -2.99 -12.77
CA ILE A 27 -3.07 -3.32 -13.00
C ILE A 27 -2.21 -2.38 -12.18
N VAL A 28 -1.34 -2.96 -11.35
CA VAL A 28 -0.31 -2.24 -10.59
C VAL A 28 1.06 -2.80 -10.90
N GLU A 29 2.05 -1.94 -11.05
CA GLU A 29 3.43 -2.28 -11.42
C GLU A 29 4.41 -1.55 -10.50
N CYS A 30 5.65 -2.02 -10.41
CA CYS A 30 6.68 -1.32 -9.67
C CYS A 30 6.95 0.06 -10.29
N VAL A 31 7.36 1.02 -9.47
CA VAL A 31 7.84 2.33 -9.97
C VAL A 31 9.15 2.25 -10.75
N ASP A 32 9.92 1.18 -10.55
CA ASP A 32 11.14 0.93 -11.32
C ASP A 32 10.81 0.18 -12.62
N ILE A 33 11.12 0.80 -13.77
CA ILE A 33 10.70 0.36 -15.10
C ILE A 33 11.25 -1.04 -15.46
N GLY A 34 12.41 -1.42 -14.92
CA GLY A 34 13.03 -2.73 -15.16
C GLY A 34 12.56 -3.85 -14.22
N CYS A 35 11.75 -3.51 -13.21
CA CYS A 35 11.33 -4.47 -12.20
C CYS A 35 10.08 -5.26 -12.67
N PRO A 36 10.11 -6.61 -12.66
CA PRO A 36 9.00 -7.42 -13.14
C PRO A 36 7.82 -7.51 -12.14
N TRP A 37 7.89 -6.80 -11.01
CA TRP A 37 6.85 -6.85 -9.99
C TRP A 37 5.57 -6.23 -10.54
N ARG A 38 4.49 -7.00 -10.50
CA ARG A 38 3.21 -6.61 -11.09
C ARG A 38 2.08 -7.44 -10.48
N ALA A 39 0.93 -6.83 -10.26
CA ALA A 39 -0.30 -7.55 -9.96
C ALA A 39 -1.43 -7.13 -10.92
N TYR A 40 -2.18 -8.12 -11.38
CA TYR A 40 -3.35 -7.96 -12.22
C TYR A 40 -4.56 -8.59 -11.55
N GLY A 41 -5.63 -7.81 -11.42
CA GLY A 41 -6.89 -8.28 -10.89
C GLY A 41 -8.10 -7.85 -11.71
N LEU A 42 -9.17 -8.62 -11.58
CA LEU A 42 -10.48 -8.39 -12.21
C LEU A 42 -11.57 -8.29 -11.15
N VAL A 43 -12.50 -7.35 -11.32
CA VAL A 43 -13.71 -7.29 -10.51
C VAL A 43 -14.50 -8.58 -10.70
N VAL A 44 -14.94 -9.17 -9.59
CA VAL A 44 -15.75 -10.38 -9.60
C VAL A 44 -17.15 -10.02 -10.10
N GLU A 45 -17.59 -10.72 -11.15
CA GLU A 45 -18.93 -10.55 -11.72
C GLU A 45 -20.02 -10.89 -10.69
N GLY A 46 -21.20 -10.26 -10.82
CA GLY A 46 -22.32 -10.47 -9.89
C GLY A 46 -22.51 -9.41 -8.82
N GLY A 47 -22.00 -8.18 -9.04
CA GLY A 47 -22.32 -7.01 -8.22
C GLY A 47 -21.48 -6.85 -6.95
N SER A 48 -20.46 -7.69 -6.73
CA SER A 48 -19.51 -7.49 -5.65
C SER A 48 -18.45 -6.43 -6.03
N GLU A 49 -18.05 -5.59 -5.08
CA GLU A 49 -16.88 -4.68 -5.25
C GLU A 49 -15.53 -5.40 -5.06
N SER A 50 -15.56 -6.74 -4.99
CA SER A 50 -14.40 -7.59 -4.79
C SER A 50 -13.61 -7.74 -6.07
N ILE A 51 -12.28 -7.73 -5.96
CA ILE A 51 -11.39 -7.96 -7.10
C ILE A 51 -10.58 -9.22 -6.81
N GLU A 52 -10.60 -10.13 -7.78
CA GLU A 52 -9.80 -11.35 -7.78
C GLU A 52 -8.45 -11.06 -8.45
N ILE A 53 -7.35 -11.37 -7.77
CA ILE A 53 -6.01 -11.32 -8.37
C ILE A 53 -5.87 -12.52 -9.29
N ARG A 54 -5.76 -12.27 -10.60
CA ARG A 54 -5.62 -13.32 -11.63
C ARG A 54 -4.18 -13.73 -11.82
N THR A 55 -3.27 -12.76 -11.83
CA THR A 55 -1.84 -13.01 -11.97
C THR A 55 -1.05 -12.03 -11.10
N ALA A 56 0.04 -12.51 -10.50
CA ALA A 56 0.93 -11.70 -9.70
C ALA A 56 2.38 -12.18 -9.78
N THR A 57 3.27 -11.27 -10.11
CA THR A 57 4.72 -11.41 -9.93
C THR A 57 5.09 -10.67 -8.65
N LEU A 58 5.43 -11.40 -7.60
CA LEU A 58 5.68 -10.84 -6.27
C LEU A 58 7.16 -10.56 -5.97
N MET A 59 8.07 -11.00 -6.84
CA MET A 59 9.50 -10.76 -6.70
C MET A 59 9.89 -9.42 -7.31
N HIS A 60 10.67 -8.65 -6.56
CA HIS A 60 11.38 -7.49 -7.07
C HIS A 60 12.79 -7.89 -7.50
N THR A 61 13.26 -7.32 -8.61
CA THR A 61 14.65 -7.42 -9.05
C THR A 61 15.41 -6.09 -8.89
N CYS A 62 14.69 -5.00 -8.65
CA CYS A 62 15.27 -3.69 -8.40
C CYS A 62 15.78 -3.56 -6.95
N ASP A 63 16.63 -2.57 -6.70
CA ASP A 63 17.06 -2.24 -5.34
C ASP A 63 15.95 -1.59 -4.52
N VAL A 64 16.01 -1.77 -3.20
CA VAL A 64 15.07 -1.13 -2.26
C VAL A 64 15.10 0.39 -2.44
N ALA A 65 16.29 0.99 -2.63
CA ALA A 65 16.43 2.43 -2.81
C ALA A 65 15.64 2.98 -4.02
N MET A 66 15.50 2.18 -5.08
CA MET A 66 14.78 2.58 -6.30
C MET A 66 13.27 2.48 -6.13
N ARG A 67 12.79 1.46 -5.41
CA ARG A 67 11.34 1.22 -5.24
C ARG A 67 10.74 1.85 -3.99
N SER A 68 11.51 2.10 -2.94
CA SER A 68 11.01 2.55 -1.63
C SER A 68 10.44 3.96 -1.67
N GLY A 69 10.91 4.80 -2.60
CA GLY A 69 10.49 6.19 -2.75
C GLY A 69 10.45 6.91 -1.40
N TYR A 70 11.51 6.79 -0.60
CA TYR A 70 11.59 7.38 0.74
C TYR A 70 11.13 8.84 0.72
N GLY A 71 10.19 9.20 1.61
CA GLY A 71 9.58 10.54 1.67
C GLY A 71 8.36 10.75 0.76
N LYS A 72 8.04 9.80 -0.13
CA LYS A 72 6.79 9.80 -0.91
C LYS A 72 5.60 9.49 0.04
N ARG A 73 4.48 10.19 -0.18
CA ARG A 73 3.34 10.19 0.75
C ARG A 73 2.36 9.08 0.42
N ASP A 74 1.92 8.36 1.45
CA ASP A 74 0.80 7.42 1.37
C ASP A 74 -0.52 8.04 1.83
N SER A 75 -1.63 7.38 1.48
CA SER A 75 -2.95 7.86 1.93
C SER A 75 -3.17 7.62 3.43
N ALA A 76 -3.82 8.57 4.12
CA ALA A 76 -4.16 8.43 5.55
C ALA A 76 -4.93 7.13 5.85
N LYS A 77 -5.77 6.65 4.90
CA LYS A 77 -6.49 5.39 5.01
C LYS A 77 -5.57 4.16 5.02
N VAL A 78 -4.55 4.13 4.14
CA VAL A 78 -3.53 3.05 4.13
C VAL A 78 -2.76 3.04 5.43
N ILE A 79 -2.29 4.21 5.84
CA ILE A 79 -1.55 4.41 7.09
C ILE A 79 -2.36 3.90 8.29
N ALA A 80 -3.64 4.29 8.40
CA ALA A 80 -4.51 3.86 9.47
C ALA A 80 -4.73 2.34 9.48
N GLU A 81 -4.82 1.68 8.32
CA GLU A 81 -4.93 0.21 8.27
C GLU A 81 -3.66 -0.52 8.67
N VAL A 82 -2.49 -0.02 8.25
CA VAL A 82 -1.21 -0.61 8.68
C VAL A 82 -1.13 -0.55 10.21
N LEU A 83 -1.45 0.60 10.79
CA LEU A 83 -1.43 0.79 12.23
C LEU A 83 -2.46 -0.10 12.96
N ARG A 84 -3.71 -0.16 12.47
CA ARG A 84 -4.74 -1.04 13.04
C ARG A 84 -4.29 -2.50 13.10
N SER A 85 -3.63 -2.99 12.04
CA SER A 85 -3.13 -4.36 12.01
C SER A 85 -2.02 -4.69 13.03
N LYS A 86 -1.38 -3.67 13.61
CA LYS A 86 -0.35 -3.84 14.65
C LYS A 86 -0.96 -4.03 16.04
N TYR A 87 -2.11 -3.40 16.28
CA TYR A 87 -2.80 -3.39 17.58
C TYR A 87 -4.03 -4.30 17.62
N SER A 88 -4.30 -5.07 16.56
CA SER A 88 -5.39 -6.05 16.50
C SER A 88 -5.24 -7.22 17.48
N ASN A 89 -4.08 -7.35 18.13
CA ASN A 89 -3.70 -8.52 18.92
C ASN A 89 -4.01 -8.36 20.43
N GLY A 90 -4.82 -7.36 20.81
CA GLY A 90 -5.23 -7.12 22.21
C GLY A 90 -4.14 -6.58 23.14
N LYS A 91 -2.99 -6.16 22.61
CA LYS A 91 -1.96 -5.43 23.38
C LYS A 91 -2.38 -3.97 23.55
N GLU A 92 -2.07 -3.38 24.71
CA GLU A 92 -2.28 -1.94 24.93
C GLU A 92 -1.64 -1.13 23.80
N GLY A 93 -2.48 -0.36 23.12
CA GLY A 93 -2.04 0.55 22.07
C GLY A 93 -1.35 1.77 22.67
N PRO A 94 -0.56 2.50 21.86
CA PRO A 94 0.00 3.79 22.27
C PRO A 94 -1.14 4.76 22.58
N MET A 95 -0.82 5.78 23.38
CA MET A 95 -1.77 6.85 23.64
C MET A 95 -2.21 7.48 22.33
N ALA A 96 -3.50 7.85 22.23
CA ALA A 96 -4.06 8.40 20.99
C ALA A 96 -3.28 9.63 20.46
N ALA A 97 -2.66 10.40 21.36
CA ALA A 97 -1.81 11.55 21.03
C ALA A 97 -0.48 11.17 20.36
N ASP A 98 0.07 10.00 20.66
CA ASP A 98 1.38 9.55 20.16
C ASP A 98 1.25 8.82 18.82
N VAL A 99 0.05 8.31 18.51
CA VAL A 99 -0.28 7.57 17.29
C VAL A 99 0.28 8.25 16.03
N PRO A 100 0.10 9.57 15.79
CA PRO A 100 0.63 10.20 14.59
C PRO A 100 2.15 10.15 14.50
N ALA A 101 2.88 10.40 15.59
CA ALA A 101 4.34 10.41 15.58
C ALA A 101 4.92 9.00 15.34
N ILE A 102 4.38 8.00 16.03
CA ILE A 102 4.78 6.59 15.90
C ILE A 102 4.56 6.11 14.46
N VAL A 103 3.40 6.43 13.89
CA VAL A 103 3.04 6.08 12.52
C VAL A 103 4.03 6.65 11.50
N LEU A 104 4.35 7.94 11.61
CA LEU A 104 5.23 8.61 10.66
C LEU A 104 6.65 8.04 10.73
N ASP A 105 7.16 7.80 11.94
CA ASP A 105 8.48 7.23 12.12
C ASP A 105 8.55 5.77 11.64
N GLU A 106 7.63 4.90 12.06
CA GLU A 106 7.71 3.48 11.73
C GLU A 106 7.54 3.20 10.23
N LEU A 107 6.60 3.91 9.59
CA LEU A 107 6.31 3.71 8.17
C LEU A 107 7.23 4.53 7.26
N LYS A 108 8.09 5.39 7.83
CA LYS A 108 8.98 6.29 7.09
C LYS A 108 8.21 7.15 6.07
N VAL A 109 7.03 7.64 6.47
CA VAL A 109 6.09 8.47 5.67
C VAL A 109 5.90 9.87 6.28
N SER A 110 5.34 10.82 5.50
CA SER A 110 4.98 12.18 5.96
C SER A 110 3.54 12.56 5.58
N VAL A 111 2.82 13.32 6.43
CA VAL A 111 1.41 13.73 6.22
C VAL A 111 1.29 15.27 6.23
N ARG A 112 0.36 15.83 5.44
CA ARG A 112 -0.01 17.27 5.48
C ARG A 112 -1.43 17.46 6.03
N VAL A 113 -1.62 18.48 6.86
CA VAL A 113 -2.93 19.08 7.12
C VAL A 113 -3.15 20.16 6.06
N ALA A 114 -4.15 19.98 5.20
CA ALA A 114 -4.56 21.05 4.30
C ALA A 114 -5.16 22.19 5.15
N ARG A 115 -4.60 23.40 5.04
CA ARG A 115 -5.24 24.63 5.50
C ARG A 115 -6.08 25.19 4.37
#